data_AF-A0A7V9V7U6-F1
#
_entry.id   AF-A0A7V9V7U6-F1
#
_cell.length_a   1.000
_cell.length_b   1.000
_cell.length_c   1.000
_cell.angle_alpha   90.00
_cell.angle_beta   90.00
_cell.angle_gamma   90.00
#
_symmetry.space_group_name_H-M   'P 1'
#
loop_
_entity.id
_entity.type
_entity.pdbx_description
1 polymer ?
#
loop_
_entity_poly.entity_id
_entity_poly.type
_entity_poly.pdbx_seq_one_letter_code
_entity_poly.pdbx_strand_id
1 'polypeptide(L)'
;MVRSAPDRTLGARSAQVEAAAPDASSAGTVRFPGPGPELEPTGPGAGTNYPELRDPLAMVDLVRGALEVVSYGGTAVREASTFRYETVIDVEAAVRATPEARKASVRATADRLGSPAFYADVWVDTDGRIRRVQVPVEKTTKRPGNRDRSKPRLITVDLFAFEA
;
A
#
# COMPACT_ATOMS: atom_id res chain seq x y z
N MET A 1 -5.49 -15.01 1.97
CA MET A 1 -4.10 -14.56 2.21
C MET A 1 -3.97 -13.04 2.09
N VAL A 2 -4.19 -12.42 0.92
CA VAL A 2 -4.03 -10.95 0.75
C VAL A 2 -4.91 -10.12 1.70
N ARG A 3 -6.22 -10.44 1.80
CA ARG A 3 -7.15 -9.69 2.67
C ARG A 3 -6.80 -9.74 4.16
N SER A 4 -6.13 -10.80 4.62
CA SER A 4 -5.72 -10.98 6.02
C SER A 4 -4.29 -10.50 6.30
N ALA A 5 -3.52 -10.19 5.24
CA ALA A 5 -2.14 -9.75 5.38
C ALA A 5 -1.99 -8.41 6.13
N PRO A 6 -2.93 -7.46 6.00
CA PRO A 6 -2.90 -6.26 6.82
C PRO A 6 -2.93 -6.53 8.33
N ASP A 7 -3.71 -7.50 8.81
CA ASP A 7 -3.76 -7.83 10.24
C ASP A 7 -2.42 -8.40 10.74
N ARG A 8 -1.77 -9.23 9.92
CA ARG A 8 -0.42 -9.76 10.22
C ARG A 8 0.65 -8.67 10.22
N THR A 9 0.52 -7.72 9.30
CA THR A 9 1.44 -6.58 9.18
C THR A 9 1.33 -5.67 10.40
N LEU A 10 0.10 -5.33 10.80
CA LEU A 10 -0.17 -4.44 11.93
C LEU A 10 -0.05 -5.15 13.29
N GLY A 11 0.09 -6.47 13.31
CA GLY A 11 0.38 -7.25 14.51
C GLY A 11 1.86 -7.26 14.92
N ALA A 12 2.76 -6.70 14.10
CA ALA A 12 4.15 -6.45 14.51
C ALA A 12 4.24 -5.30 15.51
N ARG A 13 5.40 -5.08 16.14
CA ARG A 13 5.62 -3.93 17.04
C ARG A 13 5.97 -2.66 16.28
N SER A 14 6.82 -2.79 15.26
CA SER A 14 7.28 -1.67 14.43
C SER A 14 7.75 -2.18 13.07
N ALA A 15 7.92 -1.25 12.13
CA ALA A 15 8.60 -1.49 10.85
C ALA A 15 9.24 -0.19 10.36
N GLN A 16 10.23 -0.31 9.49
CA GLN A 16 10.61 0.78 8.61
C GLN A 16 9.66 0.82 7.41
N VAL A 17 9.33 2.03 6.96
CA VAL A 17 8.51 2.25 5.78
C VAL A 17 9.21 3.22 4.84
N GLU A 18 9.11 2.94 3.55
CA GLU A 18 9.55 3.84 2.48
C GLU A 18 8.43 3.91 1.45
N ALA A 19 7.96 5.12 1.15
CA ALA A 19 6.98 5.37 0.12
C ALA A 19 7.62 6.24 -0.98
N ALA A 20 7.45 5.85 -2.23
CA ALA A 20 8.06 6.51 -3.38
C ALA A 20 7.06 6.67 -4.52
N ALA A 21 6.91 7.90 -4.99
CA ALA A 21 6.25 8.31 -6.22
C ALA A 21 7.33 8.67 -7.28
N PRO A 22 6.96 8.94 -8.54
CA PRO A 22 7.95 9.24 -9.59
C PRO A 22 8.88 10.42 -9.29
N ASP A 23 8.42 11.40 -8.52
CA ASP A 23 9.09 12.67 -8.25
C ASP A 23 9.13 13.06 -6.76
N ALA A 24 8.71 12.16 -5.87
CA ALA A 24 8.70 12.41 -4.43
C ALA A 24 8.83 11.11 -3.63
N SER A 25 9.29 11.21 -2.39
CA SER A 25 9.40 10.08 -1.48
C SER A 25 9.24 10.50 -0.02
N SER A 26 8.82 9.57 0.82
CA SER A 26 8.84 9.69 2.27
C SER A 26 9.38 8.40 2.88
N ALA A 27 10.00 8.50 4.05
CA ALA A 27 10.49 7.33 4.77
C ALA A 27 10.46 7.60 6.27
N GLY A 28 10.35 6.53 7.06
CA GLY A 28 10.37 6.64 8.51
C GLY A 28 10.09 5.31 9.20
N THR A 29 10.02 5.37 10.52
CA THR A 29 9.65 4.21 11.35
C THR A 29 8.19 4.32 11.77
N VAL A 30 7.43 3.26 11.53
CA VAL A 30 6.03 3.10 11.97
C VAL A 30 6.02 2.24 13.23
N ARG A 31 5.18 2.58 14.21
CA ARG A 31 4.94 1.76 15.41
C ARG A 31 3.51 1.26 15.42
N PHE A 32 3.31 0.03 15.89
CA PHE A 32 1.99 -0.58 16.02
C PHE A 32 1.78 -1.14 17.44
N PRO A 33 0.52 -1.22 17.92
CA PRO A 33 -0.64 -0.51 17.40
C PRO A 33 -0.54 1.00 17.71
N GLY A 34 -1.04 1.84 16.82
CA GLY A 34 -1.02 3.29 17.03
C GLY A 34 -1.51 4.06 15.82
N PRO A 35 -1.73 5.39 15.95
CA PRO A 35 -1.92 6.25 14.79
C PRO A 35 -0.69 6.12 13.90
N GLY A 36 -0.91 5.97 12.58
CA GLY A 36 0.19 5.92 11.63
C GLY A 36 1.00 7.21 11.68
N PRO A 37 2.32 7.15 11.44
CA PRO A 37 3.12 8.35 11.38
C PRO A 37 2.67 9.15 10.15
N GLU A 38 2.42 10.44 10.36
CA GLU A 38 2.39 11.37 9.25
C GLU A 38 3.83 11.59 8.83
N LEU A 39 4.20 11.01 7.69
CA LEU A 39 5.52 11.21 7.12
C LEU A 39 5.50 12.45 6.25
N GLU A 40 6.60 13.21 6.28
CA GLU A 40 6.75 14.36 5.40
C GLU A 40 7.35 13.91 4.06
N PRO A 41 6.63 14.12 2.94
CA PRO A 41 7.19 13.87 1.62
C PRO A 41 8.31 14.85 1.30
N THR A 42 9.30 14.36 0.54
CA THR A 42 10.46 15.10 0.07
C THR A 42 10.59 14.92 -1.44
N GLY A 43 11.24 15.88 -2.11
CA GLY A 43 11.46 15.88 -3.55
C GLY A 43 10.56 16.85 -4.34
N PRO A 44 10.80 17.02 -5.65
CA PRO A 44 10.07 17.98 -6.49
C PRO A 44 8.54 17.83 -6.46
N GLY A 45 8.04 16.61 -6.33
CA GLY A 45 6.61 16.28 -6.26
C GLY A 45 6.01 16.31 -4.86
N ALA A 46 6.73 16.76 -3.82
CA ALA A 46 6.22 16.76 -2.45
C ALA A 46 4.96 17.64 -2.30
N GLY A 47 4.81 18.68 -3.13
CA GLY A 47 3.62 19.54 -3.18
C GLY A 47 2.42 18.92 -3.92
N THR A 48 2.60 17.80 -4.64
CA THR A 48 1.58 17.17 -5.50
C THR A 48 0.52 16.39 -4.70
N ASN A 49 0.64 16.36 -3.36
CA ASN A 49 -0.31 15.73 -2.44
C ASN A 49 -0.59 14.25 -2.73
N TYR A 50 0.47 13.44 -2.81
CA TYR A 50 0.33 11.97 -2.81
C TYR A 50 -0.06 11.48 -1.40
N PRO A 51 -1.33 11.06 -1.17
CA PRO A 51 -1.75 10.66 0.17
C PRO A 51 -0.99 9.44 0.70
N GLU A 52 -0.51 8.57 -0.20
CA GLU A 52 0.27 7.37 0.14
C GLU A 52 1.65 7.70 0.71
N LEU A 53 2.21 8.87 0.38
CA LEU A 53 3.48 9.32 0.96
C LEU A 53 3.29 9.89 2.37
N ARG A 54 2.12 10.43 2.68
CA ARG A 54 1.84 11.00 4.01
C ARG A 54 1.35 9.97 5.00
N ASP A 55 0.50 9.04 4.55
CA ASP A 55 0.02 7.91 5.35
C ASP A 55 0.20 6.59 4.60
N PRO A 56 1.44 6.04 4.59
CA PRO A 56 1.71 4.75 3.97
C PRO A 56 0.93 3.60 4.62
N LEU A 57 0.54 3.74 5.89
CA LEU A 57 -0.20 2.70 6.59
C LEU A 57 -1.66 2.64 6.14
N ALA A 58 -2.28 3.75 5.74
CA ALA A 58 -3.60 3.71 5.13
C ALA A 58 -3.61 2.83 3.87
N MET A 59 -2.49 2.77 3.12
CA MET A 59 -2.37 1.85 1.97
C MET A 59 -2.36 0.38 2.38
N VAL A 60 -1.70 0.03 3.49
CA VAL A 60 -1.78 -1.31 4.08
C VAL A 60 -3.22 -1.66 4.44
N ASP A 61 -3.98 -0.70 4.98
CA ASP A 61 -5.39 -0.94 5.30
C ASP A 61 -6.27 -1.12 4.09
N LEU A 62 -6.05 -0.32 3.05
CA LEU A 62 -6.83 -0.38 1.81
C LEU A 62 -6.77 -1.78 1.16
N VAL A 63 -5.69 -2.53 1.38
CA VAL A 63 -5.57 -3.93 0.92
C VAL A 63 -6.66 -4.86 1.51
N ARG A 64 -7.33 -4.51 2.62
CA ARG A 64 -8.48 -5.29 3.12
C ARG A 64 -9.63 -5.33 2.11
N GLY A 65 -9.74 -4.32 1.25
CA GLY A 65 -10.72 -4.24 0.16
C GLY A 65 -10.32 -5.02 -1.10
N ALA A 66 -9.26 -5.82 -1.08
CA ALA A 66 -8.78 -6.56 -2.24
C ALA A 66 -9.86 -7.49 -2.84
N LEU A 67 -10.13 -7.31 -4.13
CA LEU A 67 -10.97 -8.12 -5.02
C LEU A 67 -10.08 -8.75 -6.11
N GLU A 68 -10.60 -9.79 -6.79
CA GLU A 68 -9.95 -10.36 -7.98
C GLU A 68 -8.45 -10.69 -7.78
N VAL A 69 -8.14 -11.40 -6.69
CA VAL A 69 -6.74 -11.67 -6.30
C VAL A 69 -6.15 -12.75 -7.21
N VAL A 70 -5.19 -12.36 -8.05
CA VAL A 70 -4.47 -13.25 -8.95
C VAL A 70 -3.01 -13.39 -8.50
N SER A 71 -2.57 -14.63 -8.30
CA SER A 71 -1.18 -14.96 -7.97
C SER A 71 -0.29 -14.78 -9.20
N TYR A 72 0.72 -13.91 -9.13
CA TYR A 72 1.63 -13.65 -10.26
C TYR A 72 2.96 -14.42 -10.15
N GLY A 73 3.49 -14.61 -8.94
CA GLY A 73 4.72 -15.37 -8.71
C GLY A 73 5.53 -14.91 -7.50
N GLY A 74 6.56 -15.68 -7.17
CA GLY A 74 7.50 -15.36 -6.10
C GLY A 74 8.55 -14.33 -6.54
N THR A 75 8.85 -13.36 -5.67
CA THR A 75 9.96 -12.40 -5.86
C THR A 75 10.47 -11.93 -4.50
N ALA A 76 11.72 -11.49 -4.43
CA ALA A 76 12.23 -10.86 -3.22
C ALA A 76 11.84 -9.37 -3.16
N VAL A 77 11.52 -8.88 -1.97
CA VAL A 77 11.39 -7.45 -1.66
C VAL A 77 12.30 -7.18 -0.46
N ARG A 78 13.35 -6.37 -0.64
CA ARG A 78 14.35 -6.06 0.41
C ARG A 78 14.83 -7.34 1.11
N GLU A 79 15.26 -8.33 0.32
CA GLU A 79 15.75 -9.66 0.75
C GLU A 79 14.69 -10.59 1.37
N ALA A 80 13.49 -10.10 1.70
CA ALA A 80 12.40 -10.96 2.14
C ALA A 80 11.81 -11.71 0.95
N SER A 81 11.66 -13.04 1.09
CA SER A 81 10.93 -13.85 0.11
C SER A 81 9.45 -13.52 0.17
N THR A 82 8.87 -13.14 -0.97
CA THR A 82 7.46 -12.75 -1.07
C THR A 82 6.77 -13.39 -2.25
N PHE A 83 5.44 -13.42 -2.19
CA PHE A 83 4.58 -13.73 -3.32
C PHE A 83 3.84 -12.48 -3.76
N ARG A 84 3.90 -12.16 -5.06
CA ARG A 84 3.18 -11.03 -5.66
C ARG A 84 1.77 -11.43 -6.04
N TYR A 85 0.82 -10.60 -5.65
CA TYR A 85 -0.58 -10.70 -6.01
C TYR A 85 -1.01 -9.45 -6.77
N GLU A 86 -1.66 -9.65 -7.90
CA GLU A 86 -2.40 -8.60 -8.60
C GLU A 86 -3.83 -8.57 -8.04
N THR A 87 -4.37 -7.39 -7.78
CA THR A 87 -5.70 -7.23 -7.22
C THR A 87 -6.34 -5.93 -7.70
N VAL A 88 -7.65 -5.82 -7.49
CA VAL A 88 -8.41 -4.57 -7.51
C VAL A 88 -8.77 -4.22 -6.07
N ILE A 89 -8.46 -3.02 -5.61
CA ILE A 89 -8.88 -2.55 -4.30
C ILE A 89 -10.24 -1.87 -4.45
N ASP A 90 -11.23 -2.36 -3.71
CA ASP A 90 -12.50 -1.67 -3.46
C ASP A 90 -12.37 -0.82 -2.19
N VAL A 91 -12.48 0.49 -2.35
CA VAL A 91 -12.22 1.45 -1.27
C VAL A 91 -13.29 1.41 -0.20
N GLU A 92 -14.55 1.20 -0.56
CA GLU A 92 -15.65 1.13 0.40
C GLU A 92 -15.55 -0.16 1.24
N ALA A 93 -15.27 -1.28 0.59
CA ALA A 93 -15.03 -2.56 1.24
C ALA A 93 -13.83 -2.49 2.19
N ALA A 94 -12.77 -1.79 1.79
CA ALA A 94 -11.62 -1.55 2.66
C ALA A 94 -12.03 -0.76 3.91
N VAL A 95 -12.67 0.41 3.75
CA VAL A 95 -13.11 1.25 4.88
C VAL A 95 -14.04 0.48 5.83
N ARG A 96 -14.94 -0.34 5.29
CA ARG A 96 -15.84 -1.19 6.08
C ARG A 96 -15.08 -2.25 6.89
N ALA A 97 -14.05 -2.86 6.31
CA ALA A 97 -13.24 -3.90 6.93
C ALA A 97 -12.14 -3.37 7.86
N THR A 98 -11.79 -2.09 7.78
CA THR A 98 -10.80 -1.46 8.65
C THR A 98 -11.30 -1.38 10.11
N PRO A 99 -10.46 -1.66 11.12
CA PRO A 99 -10.81 -1.45 12.53
C PRO A 99 -11.18 0.00 12.85
N GLU A 100 -12.16 0.23 13.75
CA GLU A 100 -12.68 1.57 14.08
C GLU A 100 -11.59 2.60 14.39
N ALA A 101 -10.57 2.21 15.15
CA ALA A 101 -9.44 3.08 15.53
C ALA A 101 -8.68 3.67 14.33
N ARG A 102 -8.78 3.06 13.15
CA ARG A 102 -8.09 3.48 11.92
C ARG A 102 -9.02 3.97 10.80
N LYS A 103 -10.33 3.74 10.91
CA LYS A 103 -11.30 4.10 9.84
C LYS A 103 -11.21 5.56 9.42
N ALA A 104 -10.96 6.48 10.36
CA ALA A 104 -10.84 7.90 10.06
C ALA A 104 -9.66 8.22 9.12
N SER A 105 -8.47 7.68 9.38
CA SER A 105 -7.30 7.92 8.52
C SER A 105 -7.45 7.24 7.17
N VAL A 106 -8.02 6.02 7.13
CA VAL A 106 -8.30 5.32 5.87
C VAL A 106 -9.32 6.07 5.03
N ARG A 107 -10.39 6.61 5.64
CA ARG A 107 -11.38 7.43 4.93
C ARG A 107 -10.76 8.72 4.41
N ALA A 108 -9.97 9.43 5.21
CA ALA A 108 -9.28 10.64 4.75
C ALA A 108 -8.31 10.36 3.59
N THR A 109 -7.65 9.21 3.59
CA THR A 109 -6.81 8.76 2.48
C THR A 109 -7.66 8.41 1.26
N ALA A 110 -8.71 7.60 1.43
CA ALA A 110 -9.66 7.22 0.39
C ALA A 110 -10.27 8.42 -0.35
N ASP A 111 -10.69 9.44 0.39
CA ASP A 111 -11.27 10.66 -0.17
C ASP A 111 -10.25 11.40 -1.06
N ARG A 112 -8.96 11.40 -0.69
CA ARG A 112 -7.87 12.00 -1.49
C ARG A 112 -7.50 11.16 -2.72
N LEU A 113 -7.64 9.84 -2.67
CA LEU A 113 -7.37 8.96 -3.81
C LEU A 113 -8.39 9.19 -4.94
N GLY A 114 -9.61 9.62 -4.62
CA GLY A 114 -10.60 10.11 -5.59
C GLY A 114 -11.16 9.04 -6.54
N SER A 115 -10.97 7.75 -6.25
CA SER A 115 -11.51 6.64 -7.04
C SER A 115 -12.14 5.58 -6.13
N PRO A 116 -13.33 5.05 -6.47
CA PRO A 116 -13.98 4.01 -5.68
C PRO A 116 -13.25 2.66 -5.76
N ALA A 117 -12.49 2.42 -6.83
CA ALA A 117 -11.65 1.25 -7.00
C ALA A 117 -10.43 1.54 -7.87
N PHE A 118 -9.36 0.77 -7.69
CA PHE A 118 -8.15 0.85 -8.50
C PHE A 118 -7.35 -0.46 -8.44
N TYR A 119 -6.55 -0.74 -9.47
CA TYR A 119 -5.68 -1.90 -9.43
C TYR A 119 -4.49 -1.67 -8.50
N ALA A 120 -4.05 -2.73 -7.83
CA ALA A 120 -2.86 -2.70 -7.00
C ALA A 120 -2.08 -4.01 -7.12
N ASP A 121 -0.79 -3.94 -6.86
CA ASP A 121 0.04 -5.12 -6.65
C ASP A 121 0.47 -5.17 -5.19
N VAL A 122 0.38 -6.35 -4.60
CA VAL A 122 0.68 -6.56 -3.18
C VAL A 122 1.66 -7.72 -3.05
N TRP A 123 2.76 -7.50 -2.34
CA TRP A 123 3.75 -8.51 -2.03
C TRP A 123 3.60 -8.91 -0.57
N VAL A 124 3.36 -10.21 -0.35
CA VAL A 124 3.16 -10.78 0.97
C VAL A 124 4.29 -11.78 1.25
N ASP A 125 4.93 -11.67 2.41
CA ASP A 125 6.00 -12.59 2.82
C ASP A 125 5.48 -13.93 3.37
N THR A 126 6.41 -14.80 3.76
CA THR A 126 6.13 -16.11 4.36
C THR A 126 5.42 -16.04 5.72
N ASP A 127 5.57 -14.94 6.44
CA ASP A 127 4.88 -14.68 7.72
C ASP A 127 3.46 -14.12 7.49
N GLY A 128 3.07 -13.90 6.23
CA GLY A 128 1.80 -13.32 5.84
C GLY A 128 1.74 -11.81 5.98
N ARG A 129 2.87 -11.11 6.13
CA ARG A 129 2.95 -9.64 6.22
C ARG A 129 3.13 -9.02 4.85
N ILE A 130 2.56 -7.82 4.66
CA ILE A 130 2.75 -7.01 3.47
C ILE A 130 4.16 -6.41 3.50
N ARG A 131 4.92 -6.63 2.43
CA ARG A 131 6.25 -6.05 2.22
C ARG A 131 6.26 -4.94 1.19
N ARG A 132 5.35 -4.97 0.24
CA ARG A 132 5.18 -3.93 -0.78
C ARG A 132 3.72 -3.80 -1.19
N VAL A 133 3.30 -2.57 -1.42
CA VAL A 133 2.08 -2.22 -2.15
C VAL A 133 2.49 -1.30 -3.31
N GLN A 134 2.05 -1.60 -4.53
CA GLN A 134 2.20 -0.70 -5.67
C GLN A 134 0.84 -0.35 -6.25
N VAL A 135 0.64 0.94 -6.51
CA VAL A 135 -0.60 1.50 -7.07
C VAL A 135 -0.26 2.47 -8.20
N PRO A 136 -1.15 2.67 -9.20
CA PRO A 136 -0.94 3.72 -10.18
C PRO A 136 -0.99 5.10 -9.53
N VAL A 137 -0.28 6.08 -10.07
CA VAL A 137 -0.45 7.50 -9.68
C VAL A 137 -1.90 7.91 -9.93
N GLU A 138 -2.40 7.69 -11.15
CA GLU A 138 -3.79 7.93 -11.53
C GLU A 138 -4.66 6.70 -11.22
N LYS A 139 -5.54 6.80 -10.23
CA LYS A 139 -6.35 5.67 -9.74
C LYS A 139 -7.42 5.18 -10.71
N THR A 140 -7.71 5.96 -11.75
CA THR A 140 -8.62 5.59 -12.83
C THR A 140 -7.93 4.87 -13.99
N THR A 141 -6.59 4.80 -13.99
CA THR A 141 -5.82 4.11 -15.02
C THR A 141 -6.11 2.62 -14.96
N LYS A 142 -6.39 2.02 -16.12
CA LYS A 142 -6.55 0.57 -16.24
C LYS A 142 -5.21 -0.12 -16.04
N ARG A 143 -5.24 -1.33 -15.47
CA ARG A 143 -4.06 -2.19 -15.39
C ARG A 143 -3.50 -2.42 -16.80
N PRO A 144 -2.22 -2.12 -17.06
CA PRO A 144 -1.62 -2.39 -18.36
C PRO A 144 -1.59 -3.88 -18.65
N GLY A 145 -1.97 -4.26 -19.87
CA GLY A 145 -1.81 -5.62 -20.38
C GLY A 145 -0.43 -5.85 -21.00
N ASN A 146 -0.10 -7.11 -21.27
CA ASN A 146 1.19 -7.52 -21.87
C ASN A 146 1.50 -6.88 -23.24
N ARG A 147 0.52 -6.25 -23.89
CA ARG A 147 0.66 -5.60 -25.21
C ARG A 147 0.77 -4.08 -25.11
N ASP A 148 0.59 -3.49 -23.92
CA ASP A 148 0.66 -2.05 -23.74
C ASP A 148 2.11 -1.58 -23.72
N ARG A 149 2.38 -0.50 -24.47
CA ARG A 149 3.74 0.07 -24.59
C ARG A 149 4.05 1.12 -23.53
N SER A 150 3.03 1.70 -22.90
CA SER A 150 3.19 2.68 -21.83
C SER A 150 3.42 1.99 -20.50
N LYS A 151 4.53 2.31 -19.83
CA LYS A 151 4.74 1.91 -18.44
C LYS A 151 3.89 2.80 -17.53
N PRO A 152 3.11 2.22 -16.61
CA PRO A 152 2.32 3.00 -15.68
C PRO A 152 3.25 3.78 -14.76
N ARG A 153 2.86 5.00 -14.40
CA ARG A 153 3.49 5.71 -13.29
C ARG A 153 2.95 5.12 -12.00
N LEU A 154 3.83 4.62 -11.15
CA LEU A 154 3.45 3.91 -9.93
C LEU A 154 3.92 4.65 -8.69
N ILE A 155 3.17 4.48 -7.62
CA ILE A 155 3.56 4.79 -6.25
C ILE A 155 3.83 3.44 -5.57
N THR A 156 4.95 3.33 -4.87
CA THR A 156 5.39 2.14 -4.15
C THR A 156 5.45 2.43 -2.66
N VAL A 157 4.88 1.56 -1.84
CA VAL A 157 5.03 1.58 -0.38
C VAL A 157 5.69 0.27 0.05
N ASP A 158 6.90 0.36 0.57
CA ASP A 158 7.67 -0.77 1.12
C ASP A 158 7.63 -0.78 2.65
N LEU A 159 7.44 -1.96 3.23
CA LEU A 159 7.60 -2.20 4.67
C LEU A 159 8.68 -3.25 4.92
N PHE A 160 9.63 -2.94 5.81
CA PHE A 160 10.79 -3.78 6.07
C PHE A 160 11.30 -3.62 7.51
N ALA A 161 12.30 -4.42 7.89
CA ALA A 161 12.89 -4.42 9.23
C ALA A 161 11.83 -4.46 10.35
N PHE A 162 10.91 -5.44 10.28
CA PHE A 162 9.87 -5.61 11.28
C PHE A 162 10.46 -6.03 12.63
N GLU A 163 9.98 -5.42 13.71
CA GLU A 163 10.25 -5.85 15.07
C GLU A 163 9.04 -6.63 15.62
N ALA A 164 9.33 -7.70 16.36
CA ALA A 164 8.33 -8.51 17.06
C ALA A 164 7.93 -7.89 18.41
#